data_AF-A0A3M7F816-F1
#
_entry.id   AF-A0A3M7F816-F1
#
_cell.length_a   1.000
_cell.length_b   1.000
_cell.length_c   1.000
_cell.angle_alpha   90.00
_cell.angle_beta   90.00
_cell.angle_gamma   90.00
#
_symmetry.space_group_name_H-M   'P 1'
#
loop_
_entity.id
_entity.type
_entity.pdbx_description
1 polymer ?
#
loop_
_entity_poly.entity_id
_entity_poly.type
_entity_poly.pdbx_seq_one_letter_code
_entity_poly.pdbx_strand_id
1 'polypeptide(L)'
;MPSDSPTKTSNPQPPHEQPTSPSPPLNPSWAWRIRKLLQGGNRQHLTREDVPLRDLSGKWVLITGSNNGIGRCAAHFFAECGANLVLACRPDPPKHETRPEEVVAECEALGRKAAEARGEEGKGQSVEVWDVDFSRLSNVVALAERWRGTGRGLDVLCNNAGISSSFYAGAAPSASEKGKEVEGAWMRRTEDGFELVHQVNFLAHCLLTLLLLPSLARTADPRIVCTTSNMQFLAPVDALEHFDSRGLRSGDALYGNNKLFLQIWIAELQHRLHRAEEERYRGIGIDGVHPGTADTGIWHRQDAAAEEGGGVSGWLKRLPDRAFKRFAGLSIISPEQGAYAIVNAAVKPREKLGESKTEGSEGDGGKYFNRIWETEPMPHCSDPPTREFVWKKTLEELREYDQDLFSRLPSFVQPPT
;
A
#
# COMPACT_ATOMS: atom_id res chain seq x y z
N MET A 1 -5.44 -37.61 68.47
CA MET A 1 -6.51 -36.88 67.75
C MET A 1 -5.95 -35.51 67.37
N PRO A 2 -6.13 -35.06 66.13
CA PRO A 2 -5.02 -34.68 65.25
C PRO A 2 -4.83 -33.16 65.07
N SER A 3 -3.69 -32.86 64.45
CA SER A 3 -3.17 -31.57 63.98
C SER A 3 -4.02 -30.95 62.88
N ASP A 4 -4.31 -29.65 62.99
CA ASP A 4 -4.75 -28.82 61.86
C ASP A 4 -3.79 -27.64 61.69
N SER A 5 -2.98 -27.75 60.63
CA SER A 5 -2.16 -26.67 60.07
C SER A 5 -3.04 -25.82 59.14
N PRO A 6 -2.95 -24.47 59.16
CA PRO A 6 -3.67 -23.66 58.19
C PRO A 6 -3.00 -23.76 56.81
N THR A 7 -3.74 -24.32 55.86
CA THR A 7 -3.43 -24.37 54.43
C THR A 7 -3.33 -22.95 53.86
N LYS A 8 -2.12 -22.52 53.48
CA LYS A 8 -1.92 -21.38 52.58
C LYS A 8 -2.46 -21.75 51.20
N THR A 9 -3.62 -21.22 50.85
CA THR A 9 -4.10 -21.18 49.47
C THR A 9 -3.21 -20.23 48.67
N SER A 10 -2.38 -20.78 47.78
CA SER A 10 -1.66 -19.99 46.78
C SER A 10 -2.65 -19.46 45.75
N ASN A 11 -2.77 -18.14 45.65
CA ASN A 11 -3.42 -17.51 44.50
C ASN A 11 -2.70 -17.95 43.22
N PRO A 12 -3.42 -18.39 42.16
CA PRO A 12 -2.78 -18.62 40.87
C PRO A 12 -2.26 -17.28 40.35
N GLN A 13 -0.96 -17.20 40.08
CA GLN A 13 -0.40 -16.09 39.30
C GLN A 13 -1.13 -16.01 37.95
N PRO A 14 -1.42 -14.80 37.44
CA PRO A 14 -1.90 -14.67 36.07
C PRO A 14 -0.89 -15.31 35.12
N PRO A 15 -1.33 -15.93 34.01
CA PRO A 15 -0.43 -16.53 33.05
C PRO A 15 0.54 -15.45 32.56
N HIS A 16 1.84 -15.77 32.65
CA HIS A 16 2.92 -14.94 32.12
C HIS A 16 2.57 -14.47 30.71
N GLU A 17 2.49 -13.15 30.51
CA GLU A 17 2.46 -12.53 29.19
C GLU A 17 3.60 -13.12 28.35
N GLN A 18 3.25 -13.72 27.22
CA GLN A 18 4.26 -14.17 26.26
C GLN A 18 5.05 -12.95 25.76
N PRO A 19 6.38 -13.08 25.59
CA PRO A 19 7.22 -11.95 25.20
C PRO A 19 6.76 -11.33 23.89
N THR A 20 6.62 -9.99 23.88
CA THR A 20 6.16 -9.12 22.78
C THR A 20 7.18 -8.95 21.65
N SER A 21 8.11 -9.89 21.49
CA SER A 21 9.19 -9.83 20.52
C SER A 21 9.00 -10.91 19.46
N PRO A 22 9.15 -10.62 18.17
CA PRO A 22 9.00 -11.62 17.12
C PRO A 22 10.01 -12.76 17.30
N SER A 23 9.62 -13.96 16.85
CA SER A 23 10.54 -15.10 16.67
C SER A 23 11.78 -14.66 15.89
N PRO A 24 12.98 -15.26 16.14
CA PRO A 24 14.24 -14.82 15.53
C PRO A 24 14.10 -14.68 14.00
N PRO A 25 14.77 -13.69 13.40
CA PRO A 25 14.30 -13.08 12.19
C PRO A 25 14.27 -14.05 11.01
N LEU A 26 13.20 -13.94 10.21
CA LEU A 26 13.16 -14.50 8.87
C LEU A 26 14.15 -13.74 8.00
N ASN A 27 15.35 -14.28 7.90
CA ASN A 27 16.45 -13.63 7.20
C ASN A 27 16.73 -14.35 5.87
N PRO A 28 15.97 -14.04 4.80
CA PRO A 28 16.28 -14.60 3.48
C PRO A 28 17.68 -14.14 3.06
N SER A 29 18.42 -15.02 2.38
CA SER A 29 19.78 -14.71 1.95
C SER A 29 19.82 -13.43 1.11
N TRP A 30 20.87 -12.62 1.29
CA TRP A 30 21.04 -11.39 0.52
C TRP A 30 21.03 -11.66 -1.00
N ALA A 31 21.59 -12.78 -1.44
CA ALA A 31 21.54 -13.21 -2.83
C ALA A 31 20.10 -13.43 -3.34
N TRP A 32 19.24 -14.06 -2.55
CA TRP A 32 17.82 -14.22 -2.91
C TRP A 32 17.11 -12.87 -2.99
N ARG A 33 17.38 -11.97 -2.03
CA ARG A 33 16.78 -10.62 -1.99
C ARG A 33 17.16 -9.79 -3.21
N ILE A 34 18.44 -9.79 -3.58
CA ILE A 34 18.93 -9.12 -4.79
C ILE A 34 18.32 -9.74 -6.04
N ARG A 35 18.20 -11.07 -6.12
CA ARG A 35 17.53 -11.73 -7.25
C ARG A 35 16.08 -11.26 -7.40
N LYS A 36 15.32 -11.19 -6.30
CA LYS A 36 13.93 -10.70 -6.31
C LYS A 36 13.83 -9.22 -6.69
N LEU A 37 14.74 -8.39 -6.17
CA LEU A 37 14.85 -6.98 -6.52
C LEU A 37 15.04 -6.80 -8.04
N LEU A 38 15.98 -7.54 -8.63
CA LEU A 38 16.27 -7.53 -10.07
C LEU A 38 15.09 -8.05 -10.90
N GLN A 39 14.42 -9.11 -10.46
CA GLN A 39 13.19 -9.59 -11.09
C GLN A 39 12.08 -8.53 -11.08
N GLY A 40 12.02 -7.69 -10.04
CA GLY A 40 11.12 -6.53 -9.96
C GLY A 40 11.35 -5.46 -11.03
N GLY A 41 12.53 -5.44 -11.67
CA GLY A 41 12.82 -4.62 -12.84
C GLY A 41 12.24 -5.19 -14.14
N ASN A 42 11.11 -5.91 -14.10
CA ASN A 42 10.51 -6.53 -15.28
C ASN A 42 9.97 -5.45 -16.25
N ARG A 43 10.51 -5.46 -17.47
CA ARG A 43 10.19 -4.52 -18.56
C ARG A 43 9.41 -5.14 -19.70
N GLN A 44 8.91 -6.37 -19.53
CA GLN A 44 8.04 -6.95 -20.54
C GLN A 44 6.93 -5.94 -20.86
N HIS A 45 6.83 -5.61 -22.15
CA HIS A 45 5.86 -4.66 -22.63
C HIS A 45 4.49 -5.33 -22.60
N LEU A 46 3.55 -4.70 -21.88
CA LEU A 46 2.19 -5.18 -21.75
C LEU A 46 1.27 -4.46 -22.72
N THR A 47 0.32 -5.20 -23.26
CA THR A 47 -0.68 -4.75 -24.22
C THR A 47 -2.09 -4.97 -23.67
N ARG A 48 -3.11 -4.57 -24.46
CA ARG A 48 -4.52 -4.85 -24.16
C ARG A 48 -4.87 -6.34 -24.30
N GLU A 49 -4.01 -7.17 -24.90
CA GLU A 49 -4.20 -8.62 -24.91
C GLU A 49 -3.82 -9.22 -23.55
N ASP A 50 -2.74 -8.72 -22.94
CA ASP A 50 -2.30 -9.16 -21.62
C ASP A 50 -3.25 -8.70 -20.51
N VAL A 51 -3.77 -7.48 -20.63
CA VAL A 51 -4.74 -6.90 -19.68
C VAL A 51 -5.93 -6.33 -20.46
N PRO A 52 -6.92 -7.19 -20.80
CA PRO A 52 -8.07 -6.77 -21.58
C PRO A 52 -9.01 -5.88 -20.77
N LEU A 53 -9.69 -4.98 -21.48
CA LEU A 53 -10.78 -4.20 -20.92
C LEU A 53 -11.90 -5.14 -20.44
N ARG A 54 -12.46 -4.84 -19.26
CA ARG A 54 -13.62 -5.53 -18.70
C ARG A 54 -14.75 -4.53 -18.54
N ASP A 55 -16.00 -4.99 -18.63
CA ASP A 55 -17.14 -4.12 -18.38
C ASP A 55 -17.24 -3.84 -16.87
N LEU A 56 -17.11 -2.57 -16.51
CA LEU A 56 -17.28 -2.05 -15.16
C LEU A 56 -18.46 -1.06 -15.09
N SER A 57 -19.38 -1.09 -16.05
CA SER A 57 -20.58 -0.25 -16.06
C SER A 57 -21.33 -0.36 -14.73
N GLY A 58 -21.63 0.79 -14.11
CA GLY A 58 -22.32 0.87 -12.83
C GLY A 58 -21.47 0.52 -11.60
N LYS A 59 -20.21 0.10 -11.79
CA LYS A 59 -19.25 -0.19 -10.71
C LYS A 59 -18.56 1.07 -10.26
N TRP A 60 -18.22 1.13 -8.98
CA TRP A 60 -17.51 2.26 -8.38
C TRP A 60 -16.06 1.92 -8.06
N VAL A 61 -15.15 2.76 -8.54
CA VAL A 61 -13.70 2.68 -8.32
C VAL A 61 -13.22 3.96 -7.64
N LEU A 62 -12.56 3.83 -6.48
CA LEU A 62 -11.91 4.94 -5.79
C LEU A 62 -10.40 4.79 -5.92
N ILE A 63 -9.72 5.82 -6.44
CA ILE A 63 -8.27 5.79 -6.72
C ILE A 63 -7.60 6.96 -6.02
N THR A 64 -6.72 6.63 -5.08
CA THR A 64 -5.90 7.62 -4.35
C THR A 64 -4.68 8.02 -5.18
N GLY A 65 -4.36 9.33 -5.24
CA GLY A 65 -3.21 9.83 -6.01
C GLY A 65 -3.37 9.60 -7.51
N SER A 66 -4.56 9.87 -8.05
CA SER A 66 -4.94 9.59 -9.44
C SER A 66 -4.82 10.79 -10.38
N ASN A 67 -4.32 11.94 -9.91
CA ASN A 67 -4.10 13.11 -10.75
C ASN A 67 -2.83 13.01 -11.60
N ASN A 68 -1.86 12.16 -11.23
CA ASN A 68 -0.60 12.05 -11.96
C ASN A 68 -0.06 10.62 -12.04
N GLY A 69 0.90 10.40 -12.95
CA GLY A 69 1.64 9.15 -13.10
C GLY A 69 0.76 7.92 -13.25
N ILE A 70 1.15 6.83 -12.57
CA ILE A 70 0.48 5.52 -12.66
C ILE A 70 -1.01 5.60 -12.29
N GLY A 71 -1.36 6.39 -11.27
CA GLY A 71 -2.74 6.54 -10.82
C GLY A 71 -3.66 7.16 -11.88
N ARG A 72 -3.16 8.17 -12.61
CA ARG A 72 -3.88 8.81 -13.73
C ARG A 72 -4.09 7.82 -14.88
N CYS A 73 -3.06 7.09 -15.27
CA CYS A 73 -3.18 6.08 -16.32
C CYS A 73 -4.12 4.92 -15.92
N ALA A 74 -4.14 4.54 -14.63
CA ALA A 74 -5.12 3.58 -14.13
C ALA A 74 -6.56 4.14 -14.20
N ALA A 75 -6.76 5.40 -13.82
CA ALA A 75 -8.06 6.08 -13.94
C ALA A 75 -8.56 6.10 -15.39
N HIS A 76 -7.69 6.43 -16.35
CA HIS A 76 -7.98 6.36 -17.79
C HIS A 76 -8.47 4.97 -18.22
N PHE A 77 -7.75 3.92 -17.80
CA PHE A 77 -8.14 2.54 -18.13
C PHE A 77 -9.50 2.17 -17.53
N PHE A 78 -9.75 2.51 -16.27
CA PHE A 78 -11.05 2.25 -15.65
C PHE A 78 -12.18 3.07 -16.30
N ALA A 79 -11.88 4.27 -16.79
CA ALA A 79 -12.84 5.07 -17.55
C ALA A 79 -13.23 4.38 -18.86
N GLU A 80 -12.27 3.81 -19.60
CA GLU A 80 -12.52 3.00 -20.81
C GLU A 80 -13.30 1.69 -20.53
N CYS A 81 -13.24 1.20 -19.28
CA CYS A 81 -14.07 0.09 -18.80
C CYS A 81 -15.51 0.51 -18.46
N GLY A 82 -15.84 1.80 -18.50
CA GLY A 82 -17.17 2.33 -18.14
C GLY A 82 -17.42 2.47 -16.64
N ALA A 83 -16.37 2.39 -15.80
CA ALA A 83 -16.51 2.51 -14.35
C ALA A 83 -16.89 3.93 -13.93
N ASN A 84 -17.66 4.06 -12.84
CA ASN A 84 -17.76 5.32 -12.11
C ASN A 84 -16.51 5.50 -11.26
N LEU A 85 -15.94 6.71 -11.26
CA LEU A 85 -14.64 7.00 -10.67
C LEU A 85 -14.75 8.07 -9.58
N VAL A 86 -14.06 7.84 -8.48
CA VAL A 86 -13.65 8.91 -7.55
C VAL A 86 -12.13 9.04 -7.61
N LEU A 87 -11.69 10.18 -8.12
CA LEU A 87 -10.30 10.61 -8.14
C LEU A 87 -9.99 11.28 -6.80
N ALA A 88 -9.45 10.49 -5.86
CA ALA A 88 -9.10 10.97 -4.53
C ALA A 88 -7.70 11.59 -4.55
N CYS A 89 -7.64 12.91 -4.61
CA CYS A 89 -6.42 13.67 -4.90
C CYS A 89 -6.23 14.83 -3.93
N ARG A 90 -5.03 15.39 -3.85
CA ARG A 90 -4.81 16.62 -3.08
C ARG A 90 -5.58 17.78 -3.72
N PRO A 91 -6.20 18.67 -2.92
CA PRO A 91 -6.89 19.85 -3.44
C PRO A 91 -5.94 20.83 -4.14
N ASP A 92 -4.71 20.95 -3.66
CA ASP A 92 -3.67 21.80 -4.24
C ASP A 92 -2.44 20.97 -4.59
N PRO A 93 -2.45 20.27 -5.75
CA PRO A 93 -1.29 19.52 -6.20
C PRO A 93 -0.16 20.47 -6.61
N PRO A 94 1.11 20.09 -6.45
CA PRO A 94 2.27 20.83 -6.96
C PRO A 94 2.11 21.22 -8.43
N LYS A 95 2.64 22.39 -8.82
CA LYS A 95 2.51 22.96 -10.19
C LYS A 95 2.94 22.05 -11.34
N HIS A 96 3.78 21.04 -11.09
CA HIS A 96 4.28 20.11 -12.11
C HIS A 96 3.39 18.86 -12.24
N GLU A 97 2.40 18.69 -11.36
CA GLU A 97 1.41 17.62 -11.44
C GLU A 97 0.16 18.13 -12.16
N THR A 98 -0.50 17.25 -12.91
CA THR A 98 -1.80 17.55 -13.53
C THR A 98 -2.84 17.87 -12.45
N ARG A 99 -3.74 18.80 -12.75
CA ARG A 99 -4.88 19.08 -11.89
C ARG A 99 -5.91 17.95 -11.97
N PRO A 100 -6.55 17.54 -10.86
CA PRO A 100 -7.55 16.47 -10.87
C PRO A 100 -8.71 16.73 -11.85
N GLU A 101 -9.13 17.98 -12.03
CA GLU A 101 -10.23 18.36 -12.93
C GLU A 101 -9.88 18.12 -14.40
N GLU A 102 -8.61 18.26 -14.78
CA GLU A 102 -8.15 17.91 -16.13
C GLU A 102 -8.24 16.40 -16.35
N VAL A 103 -7.89 15.61 -15.32
CA VAL A 103 -8.00 14.14 -15.38
C VAL A 103 -9.46 13.69 -15.45
N VAL A 104 -10.40 14.42 -14.83
CA VAL A 104 -11.84 14.16 -15.02
C VAL A 104 -12.21 14.28 -16.49
N ALA A 105 -11.89 15.40 -17.13
CA ALA A 105 -12.23 15.64 -18.53
C ALA A 105 -11.62 14.58 -19.46
N GLU A 106 -10.40 14.13 -19.17
CA GLU A 106 -9.74 13.04 -19.89
C GLU A 106 -10.47 11.69 -19.71
N CYS A 107 -10.81 11.33 -18.47
CA CYS A 107 -11.53 10.10 -18.17
C CYS A 107 -12.89 10.09 -18.87
N GLU A 108 -13.65 11.18 -18.77
CA GLU A 108 -14.95 11.28 -19.44
C GLU A 108 -14.84 11.17 -20.96
N ALA A 109 -13.81 11.78 -21.57
CA ALA A 109 -13.58 11.68 -23.01
C ALA A 109 -13.24 10.24 -23.44
N LEU A 110 -12.37 9.55 -22.67
CA LEU A 110 -12.02 8.17 -22.92
C LEU A 110 -13.19 7.21 -22.74
N GLY A 111 -13.98 7.40 -21.67
CA GLY A 111 -15.18 6.62 -21.40
C GLY A 111 -16.25 6.78 -22.47
N ARG A 112 -16.54 8.03 -22.90
CA ARG A 112 -17.46 8.28 -24.03
C ARG A 112 -17.01 7.59 -25.30
N LYS A 113 -15.74 7.74 -25.68
CA LYS A 113 -15.18 7.10 -26.87
C LYS A 113 -15.29 5.57 -26.79
N ALA A 114 -15.03 4.99 -25.62
CA ALA A 114 -15.15 3.55 -25.42
C ALA A 114 -16.61 3.06 -25.48
N ALA A 115 -17.56 3.84 -24.96
CA ALA A 115 -18.99 3.53 -25.04
C ALA A 115 -19.51 3.60 -26.49
N GLU A 116 -19.13 4.63 -27.25
CA GLU A 116 -19.43 4.76 -28.69
C GLU A 116 -18.90 3.55 -29.48
N ALA A 117 -17.64 3.15 -29.24
CA ALA A 117 -17.04 2.00 -29.91
C ALA A 117 -17.75 0.67 -29.61
N ARG A 118 -18.51 0.58 -28.51
CA ARG A 118 -19.28 -0.61 -28.11
C ARG A 118 -20.77 -0.52 -28.48
N GLY A 119 -21.24 0.61 -29.02
CA GLY A 119 -22.67 0.84 -29.26
C GLY A 119 -23.49 0.94 -27.96
N GLU A 120 -22.87 1.42 -26.88
CA GLU A 120 -23.48 1.57 -25.56
C GLU A 120 -23.72 3.04 -25.20
N GLU A 121 -24.04 3.86 -26.21
CA GLU A 121 -24.31 5.28 -26.00
C GLU A 121 -25.45 5.47 -25.00
N GLY A 122 -25.24 6.36 -24.01
CA GLY A 122 -26.23 6.66 -22.98
C GLY A 122 -26.09 5.87 -21.68
N LYS A 123 -25.18 4.89 -21.56
CA LYS A 123 -24.75 4.40 -20.24
C LYS A 123 -23.99 5.52 -19.51
N GLY A 124 -24.60 6.12 -18.50
CA GLY A 124 -24.01 7.22 -17.74
C GLY A 124 -22.78 6.76 -16.95
N GLN A 125 -21.66 7.45 -17.15
CA GLN A 125 -20.45 7.35 -16.33
C GLN A 125 -20.32 8.61 -15.47
N SER A 126 -20.00 8.44 -14.20
CA SER A 126 -19.69 9.55 -13.28
C SER A 126 -18.21 9.54 -12.94
N VAL A 127 -17.55 10.70 -13.05
CA VAL A 127 -16.16 10.89 -12.66
C VAL A 127 -16.11 12.09 -11.72
N GLU A 128 -15.74 11.87 -10.46
CA GLU A 128 -15.75 12.88 -9.41
C GLU A 128 -14.33 13.12 -8.86
N VAL A 129 -14.00 14.36 -8.48
CA VAL A 129 -12.79 14.69 -7.69
C VAL A 129 -13.15 14.85 -6.24
N TRP A 130 -12.46 14.11 -5.38
CA TRP A 130 -12.63 14.18 -3.94
C TRP A 130 -11.30 14.55 -3.28
N ASP A 131 -11.29 15.65 -2.54
CA ASP A 131 -10.08 16.14 -1.91
C ASP A 131 -9.63 15.24 -0.76
N VAL A 132 -8.35 14.92 -0.73
CA VAL A 132 -7.70 14.22 0.38
C VAL A 132 -6.21 14.53 0.43
N ASP A 133 -5.71 14.85 1.62
CA ASP A 133 -4.28 14.93 1.91
C ASP A 133 -3.91 13.83 2.91
N PHE A 134 -3.13 12.85 2.45
CA PHE A 134 -2.73 11.69 3.25
C PHE A 134 -1.73 12.06 4.37
N SER A 135 -1.15 13.26 4.33
CA SER A 135 -0.35 13.81 5.44
C SER A 135 -1.20 14.35 6.60
N ARG A 136 -2.54 14.25 6.49
CA ARG A 136 -3.50 14.65 7.53
C ARG A 136 -4.59 13.57 7.68
N LEU A 137 -4.51 12.73 8.69
CA LEU A 137 -5.43 11.59 8.88
C LEU A 137 -6.90 12.03 8.98
N SER A 138 -7.18 13.24 9.45
CA SER A 138 -8.53 13.82 9.47
C SER A 138 -9.15 13.95 8.07
N ASN A 139 -8.34 14.24 7.04
CA ASN A 139 -8.82 14.26 5.65
C ASN A 139 -9.16 12.84 5.16
N VAL A 140 -8.42 11.84 5.61
CA VAL A 140 -8.68 10.43 5.28
C VAL A 140 -10.01 9.97 5.91
N VAL A 141 -10.25 10.35 7.16
CA VAL A 141 -11.54 10.09 7.82
C VAL A 141 -12.68 10.81 7.09
N ALA A 142 -12.53 12.09 6.77
CA ALA A 142 -13.53 12.86 6.04
C ALA A 142 -13.85 12.26 4.65
N LEU A 143 -12.84 11.78 3.93
CA LEU A 143 -13.02 11.07 2.66
C LEU A 143 -13.87 9.80 2.84
N ALA A 144 -13.56 8.99 3.85
CA ALA A 144 -14.28 7.75 4.13
C ALA A 144 -15.72 8.02 4.63
N GLU A 145 -15.91 9.05 5.47
CA GLU A 145 -17.24 9.47 5.94
C GLU A 145 -18.09 10.02 4.81
N ARG A 146 -17.52 10.85 3.93
CA ARG A 146 -18.19 11.31 2.70
C ARG A 146 -18.63 10.12 1.85
N TRP A 147 -17.77 9.12 1.66
CA TRP A 147 -18.13 7.91 0.92
C TRP A 147 -19.27 7.15 1.58
N ARG A 148 -19.16 6.89 2.89
CA ARG A 148 -20.19 6.18 3.65
C ARG A 148 -21.52 6.91 3.63
N GLY A 149 -21.50 8.24 3.69
CA GLY A 149 -22.68 9.11 3.61
C GLY A 149 -23.44 9.00 2.30
N THR A 150 -22.80 8.56 1.20
CA THR A 150 -23.51 8.33 -0.07
C THR A 150 -24.30 7.02 -0.09
N GLY A 151 -24.07 6.11 0.87
CA GLY A 151 -24.69 4.78 0.90
C GLY A 151 -24.26 3.83 -0.24
N ARG A 152 -23.33 4.24 -1.11
CA ARG A 152 -22.91 3.46 -2.30
C ARG A 152 -22.08 2.25 -1.89
N GLY A 153 -22.18 1.15 -2.65
CA GLY A 153 -21.19 0.08 -2.61
C GLY A 153 -19.90 0.53 -3.28
N LEU A 154 -18.75 0.06 -2.78
CA LEU A 154 -17.44 0.26 -3.42
C LEU A 154 -16.99 -1.05 -4.04
N ASP A 155 -16.73 -1.08 -5.35
CA ASP A 155 -16.30 -2.31 -6.04
C ASP A 155 -14.77 -2.42 -6.04
N VAL A 156 -14.06 -1.32 -6.25
CA VAL A 156 -12.59 -1.31 -6.27
C VAL A 156 -12.03 -0.13 -5.46
N LEU A 157 -11.14 -0.43 -4.52
CA LEU A 157 -10.31 0.55 -3.83
C LEU A 157 -8.85 0.43 -4.31
N CYS A 158 -8.31 1.49 -4.89
CA CYS A 158 -6.91 1.58 -5.27
C CYS A 158 -6.13 2.47 -4.28
N ASN A 159 -5.42 1.83 -3.37
CA ASN A 159 -4.44 2.43 -2.47
C ASN A 159 -3.13 2.68 -3.22
N ASN A 160 -3.10 3.75 -4.01
CA ASN A 160 -2.02 4.06 -4.94
C ASN A 160 -1.19 5.27 -4.55
N ALA A 161 -1.75 6.24 -3.82
CA ALA A 161 -1.01 7.43 -3.41
C ALA A 161 0.31 7.06 -2.71
N GLY A 162 1.34 7.87 -2.92
CA GLY A 162 2.61 7.64 -2.25
C GLY A 162 3.67 8.67 -2.59
N ILE A 163 4.62 8.81 -1.69
CA ILE A 163 5.78 9.70 -1.79
C ILE A 163 7.07 8.93 -1.54
N SER A 164 8.17 9.43 -2.08
CA SER A 164 9.52 8.93 -1.79
C SER A 164 10.21 9.80 -0.74
N SER A 165 11.16 9.22 0.01
CA SER A 165 12.05 9.96 0.91
C SER A 165 12.91 11.00 0.17
N SER A 166 13.15 10.82 -1.13
CA SER A 166 13.86 11.79 -2.00
C SER A 166 13.17 13.15 -2.09
N PHE A 167 11.87 13.27 -1.77
CA PHE A 167 11.18 14.56 -1.77
C PHE A 167 11.73 15.55 -0.73
N TYR A 168 12.39 15.08 0.33
CA TYR A 168 12.93 15.94 1.40
C TYR A 168 14.44 15.81 1.65
N ALA A 169 15.12 14.86 0.99
CA ALA A 169 16.59 14.77 1.03
C ALA A 169 17.30 16.06 0.54
N GLY A 170 16.66 16.87 -0.31
CA GLY A 170 17.19 18.17 -0.74
C GLY A 170 16.83 19.37 0.16
N ALA A 171 16.08 19.17 1.24
CA ALA A 171 15.61 20.24 2.13
C ALA A 171 16.19 20.16 3.55
N ALA A 172 16.87 19.07 3.89
CA ALA A 172 17.58 18.95 5.15
C ALA A 172 18.95 19.65 5.05
N PRO A 173 19.36 20.41 6.07
CA PRO A 173 20.69 20.99 6.11
C PRO A 173 21.72 19.89 5.88
N SER A 174 22.61 20.11 4.92
CA SER A 174 23.85 19.34 4.77
C SER A 174 24.40 19.06 6.17
N ALA A 175 24.58 17.78 6.50
CA ALA A 175 25.22 17.32 7.72
C ALA A 175 26.73 17.68 7.71
N SER A 176 27.05 18.96 7.59
CA SER A 176 28.41 19.50 7.49
C SER A 176 28.80 20.41 8.64
N GLU A 177 27.96 20.58 9.67
CA GLU A 177 28.46 21.08 10.95
C GLU A 177 28.86 19.93 11.87
N LYS A 178 30.14 19.57 11.77
CA LYS A 178 30.93 18.88 12.81
C LYS A 178 30.60 17.40 13.07
N GLY A 179 30.49 16.59 12.01
CA GLY A 179 30.79 15.15 12.09
C GLY A 179 29.94 14.31 13.05
N LYS A 180 28.77 14.79 13.46
CA LYS A 180 27.75 14.00 14.14
C LYS A 180 26.53 13.94 13.24
N GLU A 181 26.31 12.79 12.61
CA GLU A 181 24.98 12.45 12.12
C GLU A 181 24.04 12.47 13.33
N VAL A 182 23.19 13.49 13.42
CA VAL A 182 22.12 13.49 14.40
C VAL A 182 21.06 12.54 13.85
N GLU A 183 20.90 11.38 14.50
CA GLU A 183 19.83 10.44 14.21
C GLU A 183 18.48 11.19 14.19
N GLY A 184 17.77 11.16 13.06
CA GLY A 184 16.51 11.91 12.89
C GLY A 184 16.59 13.23 12.13
N ALA A 185 17.77 13.75 11.76
CA ALA A 185 17.91 15.04 11.06
C ALA A 185 17.16 15.14 9.71
N TRP A 186 16.79 14.01 9.13
CA TRP A 186 16.10 13.91 7.83
C TRP A 186 14.61 13.57 7.95
N MET A 187 14.07 13.41 9.16
CA MET A 187 12.66 13.04 9.37
C MET A 187 11.77 14.28 9.38
N ARG A 188 10.74 14.26 8.55
CA ARG A 188 9.63 15.22 8.63
C ARG A 188 8.44 14.52 9.27
N ARG A 189 7.91 15.09 10.35
CA ARG A 189 6.64 14.64 10.95
C ARG A 189 5.45 15.37 10.32
N THR A 190 4.31 14.69 10.27
CA THR A 190 3.00 15.27 9.94
C THR A 190 2.43 16.05 11.12
N GLU A 191 1.30 16.72 10.90
CA GLU A 191 0.54 17.35 11.99
C GLU A 191 -0.05 16.31 12.96
N ASP A 192 -0.25 15.07 12.50
CA ASP A 192 -0.75 13.96 13.31
C ASP A 192 0.37 13.30 14.16
N GLY A 193 1.63 13.74 14.00
CA GLY A 193 2.76 13.32 14.83
C GLY A 193 3.59 12.17 14.28
N PHE A 194 3.15 11.53 13.19
CA PHE A 194 3.84 10.41 12.54
C PHE A 194 4.88 10.88 11.52
N GLU A 195 5.85 10.03 11.20
CA GLU A 195 6.77 10.27 10.09
C GLU A 195 5.99 10.35 8.77
N LEU A 196 6.32 11.33 7.93
CA LEU A 196 5.56 11.69 6.75
C LEU A 196 5.43 10.56 5.71
N VAL A 197 6.53 9.86 5.38
CA VAL A 197 6.48 8.74 4.43
C VAL A 197 5.69 7.57 5.02
N HIS A 198 5.88 7.27 6.31
CA HIS A 198 5.15 6.25 7.04
C HIS A 198 3.65 6.52 7.03
N GLN A 199 3.24 7.74 7.38
CA GLN A 199 1.84 8.09 7.37
C GLN A 199 1.23 8.02 5.97
N VAL A 200 1.87 8.68 4.99
CA VAL A 200 1.31 8.79 3.63
C VAL A 200 1.27 7.43 2.94
N ASN A 201 2.34 6.65 3.01
CA ASN A 201 2.45 5.41 2.23
C ASN A 201 1.88 4.17 2.93
N PHE A 202 1.62 4.24 4.24
CA PHE A 202 1.20 3.08 5.03
C PHE A 202 -0.02 3.39 5.91
N LEU A 203 0.12 4.24 6.93
CA LEU A 203 -0.90 4.40 7.98
C LEU A 203 -2.23 4.94 7.42
N ALA A 204 -2.18 5.95 6.56
CA ALA A 204 -3.35 6.56 5.92
C ALA A 204 -4.09 5.56 5.00
N HIS A 205 -3.37 4.71 4.28
CA HIS A 205 -3.98 3.65 3.46
C HIS A 205 -4.65 2.56 4.30
N CYS A 206 -4.02 2.16 5.41
CA CYS A 206 -4.61 1.22 6.36
C CYS A 206 -5.91 1.80 6.93
N LEU A 207 -5.87 3.06 7.40
CA LEU A 207 -7.04 3.77 7.93
C LEU A 207 -8.18 3.84 6.92
N LEU A 208 -7.90 4.32 5.71
CA LEU A 208 -8.91 4.45 4.64
C LEU A 208 -9.55 3.10 4.34
N THR A 209 -8.72 2.06 4.20
CA THR A 209 -9.18 0.71 3.90
C THR A 209 -10.12 0.19 4.98
N LEU A 210 -9.71 0.27 6.25
CA LEU A 210 -10.51 -0.20 7.39
C LEU A 210 -11.86 0.53 7.48
N LEU A 211 -11.88 1.84 7.25
CA LEU A 211 -13.11 2.65 7.26
C LEU A 211 -14.04 2.35 6.07
N LEU A 212 -13.50 1.91 4.93
CA LEU A 212 -14.26 1.58 3.73
C LEU A 212 -14.68 0.11 3.62
N LEU A 213 -14.19 -0.78 4.50
CA LEU A 213 -14.60 -2.20 4.53
C LEU A 213 -16.13 -2.39 4.51
N PRO A 214 -16.95 -1.66 5.29
CA PRO A 214 -18.41 -1.81 5.22
C PRO A 214 -19.01 -1.44 3.86
N SER A 215 -18.35 -0.57 3.09
CA SER A 215 -18.79 -0.18 1.75
C SER A 215 -18.36 -1.17 0.68
N LEU A 216 -17.17 -1.75 0.84
CA LEU A 216 -16.69 -2.86 0.00
C LEU A 216 -17.59 -4.09 0.16
N ALA A 217 -17.96 -4.44 1.40
CA ALA A 217 -18.84 -5.57 1.70
C ALA A 217 -20.28 -5.46 1.16
N ARG A 218 -20.64 -4.35 0.50
CA ARG A 218 -21.95 -4.17 -0.17
C ARG A 218 -21.94 -4.62 -1.64
N THR A 219 -20.79 -4.95 -2.20
CA THR A 219 -20.66 -5.34 -3.61
C THR A 219 -20.38 -6.84 -3.74
N ALA A 220 -20.61 -7.38 -4.93
CA ALA A 220 -20.55 -8.83 -5.16
C ALA A 220 -19.11 -9.37 -5.30
N ASP A 221 -18.17 -8.53 -5.76
CA ASP A 221 -16.77 -8.91 -5.95
C ASP A 221 -15.81 -7.75 -5.59
N PRO A 222 -15.81 -7.29 -4.31
CA PRO A 222 -15.02 -6.16 -3.87
C PRO A 222 -13.52 -6.45 -3.87
N ARG A 223 -12.74 -5.49 -4.39
CA ARG A 223 -11.28 -5.61 -4.53
C ARG A 223 -10.57 -4.40 -3.96
N ILE A 224 -9.48 -4.67 -3.26
CA ILE A 224 -8.56 -3.67 -2.75
C ILE A 224 -7.21 -3.93 -3.41
N VAL A 225 -6.66 -2.94 -4.08
CA VAL A 225 -5.36 -3.02 -4.74
C VAL A 225 -4.44 -2.00 -4.10
N CYS A 226 -3.32 -2.47 -3.54
CA CYS A 226 -2.35 -1.63 -2.86
C CYS A 226 -1.06 -1.55 -3.67
N THR A 227 -0.65 -0.34 -4.04
CA THR A 227 0.62 -0.10 -4.73
C THR A 227 1.77 -0.25 -3.73
N THR A 228 2.39 -1.43 -3.73
CA THR A 228 3.59 -1.76 -2.96
C THR A 228 4.85 -1.47 -3.80
N SER A 229 5.96 -2.17 -3.55
CA SER A 229 7.19 -2.02 -4.33
C SER A 229 8.12 -3.23 -4.12
N ASN A 230 8.94 -3.54 -5.12
CA ASN A 230 10.09 -4.44 -4.95
C ASN A 230 11.15 -3.90 -3.97
N MET A 231 11.09 -2.62 -3.59
CA MET A 231 11.92 -2.07 -2.51
C MET A 231 11.69 -2.75 -1.15
N GLN A 232 10.59 -3.51 -0.98
CA GLN A 232 10.40 -4.37 0.20
C GLN A 232 11.57 -5.36 0.40
N PHE A 233 12.25 -5.77 -0.67
CA PHE A 233 13.39 -6.70 -0.59
C PHE A 233 14.68 -6.04 -0.08
N LEU A 234 14.70 -4.71 0.05
CA LEU A 234 15.81 -3.95 0.64
C LEU A 234 15.60 -3.63 2.13
N ALA A 235 14.41 -3.86 2.67
CA ALA A 235 14.14 -3.64 4.10
C ALA A 235 15.10 -4.47 4.98
N PRO A 236 15.75 -3.87 5.99
CA PRO A 236 16.69 -4.59 6.83
C PRO A 236 15.97 -5.64 7.68
N VAL A 237 16.76 -6.55 8.23
CA VAL A 237 16.27 -7.72 8.98
C VAL A 237 15.53 -7.30 10.25
N ASP A 238 15.90 -6.17 10.82
CA ASP A 238 15.33 -5.56 12.02
C ASP A 238 14.26 -4.50 11.68
N ALA A 239 13.75 -4.42 10.44
CA ALA A 239 12.78 -3.40 10.05
C ALA A 239 11.58 -3.33 11.02
N LEU A 240 11.12 -4.48 11.52
CA LEU A 240 10.03 -4.56 12.49
C LEU A 240 10.37 -3.92 13.84
N GLU A 241 11.65 -3.90 14.24
CA GLU A 241 12.15 -3.23 15.45
C GLU A 241 12.03 -1.70 15.38
N HIS A 242 11.96 -1.14 14.17
CA HIS A 242 11.92 0.30 13.89
C HIS A 242 10.60 0.74 13.25
N PHE A 243 9.46 0.36 13.84
CA PHE A 243 8.14 0.93 13.54
C PHE A 243 8.04 2.35 14.14
N ASP A 244 7.15 3.25 13.67
CA ASP A 244 7.13 4.67 14.12
C ASP A 244 6.97 4.81 15.64
N SER A 245 6.05 4.04 16.20
CA SER A 245 5.86 3.84 17.65
C SER A 245 7.08 3.36 18.44
N ARG A 246 8.21 3.00 17.80
CA ARG A 246 9.48 2.58 18.43
C ARG A 246 10.68 3.46 18.09
N GLY A 247 10.46 4.60 17.43
CA GLY A 247 11.54 5.49 17.02
C GLY A 247 12.15 5.04 15.70
N LEU A 248 11.52 5.42 14.59
CA LEU A 248 12.07 5.22 13.25
C LEU A 248 13.53 5.71 13.20
N ARG A 249 14.37 5.05 12.39
CA ARG A 249 15.70 5.56 12.04
C ARG A 249 15.63 6.32 10.73
N SER A 250 16.27 7.48 10.67
CA SER A 250 16.35 8.29 9.44
C SER A 250 17.27 7.59 8.44
N GLY A 251 16.86 7.50 7.18
CA GLY A 251 17.76 7.04 6.11
C GLY A 251 17.03 6.40 4.92
N ASP A 252 17.83 5.93 3.97
CA ASP A 252 17.39 5.39 2.66
C ASP A 252 16.47 4.15 2.77
N ALA A 253 16.49 3.44 3.90
CA ALA A 253 15.71 2.23 4.12
C ALA A 253 14.21 2.48 4.40
N LEU A 254 13.83 3.70 4.79
CA LEU A 254 12.49 4.03 5.29
C LEU A 254 11.37 3.73 4.30
N TYR A 255 11.59 4.01 3.01
CA TYR A 255 10.62 3.69 1.97
C TYR A 255 10.46 2.17 1.79
N GLY A 256 11.56 1.43 1.72
CA GLY A 256 11.55 -0.04 1.62
C GLY A 256 10.84 -0.70 2.80
N ASN A 257 11.06 -0.18 4.02
CA ASN A 257 10.40 -0.65 5.23
C ASN A 257 8.88 -0.48 5.15
N ASN A 258 8.41 0.73 4.79
CA ASN A 258 6.98 0.99 4.64
C ASN A 258 6.32 0.10 3.59
N LYS A 259 7.02 -0.18 2.48
CA LYS A 259 6.51 -1.10 1.45
C LYS A 259 6.50 -2.55 1.91
N LEU A 260 7.42 -2.96 2.79
CA LEU A 260 7.37 -4.25 3.47
C LEU A 260 6.20 -4.31 4.48
N PHE A 261 6.05 -3.31 5.35
CA PHE A 261 4.96 -3.24 6.33
C PHE A 261 3.60 -3.32 5.65
N LEU A 262 3.40 -2.57 4.56
CA LEU A 262 2.17 -2.62 3.78
C LEU A 262 1.90 -4.03 3.23
N GLN A 263 2.91 -4.72 2.70
CA GLN A 263 2.73 -6.08 2.18
C GLN A 263 2.42 -7.10 3.28
N ILE A 264 3.05 -6.99 4.46
CA ILE A 264 2.74 -7.83 5.62
C ILE A 264 1.29 -7.57 6.08
N TRP A 265 0.89 -6.30 6.16
CA TRP A 265 -0.45 -5.90 6.57
C TRP A 265 -1.53 -6.37 5.58
N ILE A 266 -1.25 -6.34 4.28
CA ILE A 266 -2.13 -6.89 3.23
C ILE A 266 -2.41 -8.39 3.46
N ALA A 267 -1.35 -9.17 3.72
CA ALA A 267 -1.47 -10.59 3.98
C ALA A 267 -2.30 -10.85 5.25
N GLU A 268 -2.10 -10.05 6.30
CA GLU A 268 -2.84 -10.19 7.55
C GLU A 268 -4.30 -9.75 7.43
N LEU A 269 -4.59 -8.65 6.74
CA LEU A 269 -5.96 -8.24 6.48
C LEU A 269 -6.71 -9.32 5.69
N GLN A 270 -6.10 -9.91 4.66
CA GLN A 270 -6.74 -10.98 3.91
C GLN A 270 -7.05 -12.19 4.81
N HIS A 271 -6.09 -12.59 5.66
CA HIS A 271 -6.27 -13.69 6.60
C HIS A 271 -7.47 -13.42 7.54
N ARG A 272 -7.58 -12.19 8.05
CA ARG A 272 -8.68 -11.76 8.92
C ARG A 272 -10.01 -11.68 8.18
N LEU A 273 -10.04 -11.20 6.94
CA LEU A 273 -11.24 -11.14 6.10
C LEU A 273 -11.82 -12.54 5.87
N HIS A 274 -11.01 -13.55 5.55
CA HIS A 274 -11.49 -14.93 5.37
C HIS A 274 -12.09 -15.53 6.65
N ARG A 275 -11.65 -15.04 7.81
CA ARG A 275 -12.07 -15.51 9.13
C ARG A 275 -13.11 -14.61 9.79
N ALA A 276 -13.53 -13.54 9.11
CA ALA A 276 -14.53 -12.62 9.64
C ALA A 276 -15.82 -13.36 9.98
N GLU A 277 -16.43 -13.06 11.12
CA GLU A 277 -17.69 -13.69 11.53
C GLU A 277 -18.83 -13.35 10.58
N GLU A 278 -18.87 -12.09 10.12
CA GLU A 278 -19.83 -11.62 9.14
C GLU A 278 -19.40 -12.01 7.70
N GLU A 279 -20.15 -12.92 7.08
CA GLU A 279 -19.87 -13.50 5.76
C GLU A 279 -19.62 -12.45 4.66
N ARG A 280 -20.31 -11.30 4.74
CA ARG A 280 -20.17 -10.20 3.75
C ARG A 280 -18.75 -9.69 3.59
N TYR A 281 -17.87 -9.84 4.59
CA TYR A 281 -16.48 -9.44 4.50
C TYR A 281 -15.57 -10.51 3.89
N ARG A 282 -15.97 -11.79 3.91
CA ARG A 282 -15.13 -12.90 3.41
C ARG A 282 -14.91 -12.86 1.90
N GLY A 283 -15.81 -12.19 1.17
CA GLY A 283 -15.69 -11.93 -0.27
C GLY A 283 -14.70 -10.83 -0.65
N ILE A 284 -14.20 -10.03 0.31
CA ILE A 284 -13.25 -8.95 0.00
C ILE A 284 -11.87 -9.53 -0.29
N GLY A 285 -11.33 -9.17 -1.46
CA GLY A 285 -9.94 -9.45 -1.84
C GLY A 285 -9.06 -8.24 -1.64
N ILE A 286 -7.86 -8.44 -1.10
CA ILE A 286 -6.81 -7.43 -1.06
C ILE A 286 -5.50 -7.96 -1.61
N ASP A 287 -4.90 -7.28 -2.59
CA ASP A 287 -3.64 -7.66 -3.20
C ASP A 287 -2.64 -6.49 -3.24
N GLY A 288 -1.35 -6.82 -3.13
CA GLY A 288 -0.24 -5.87 -3.31
C GLY A 288 0.34 -5.94 -4.71
N VAL A 289 0.62 -4.78 -5.32
CA VAL A 289 1.20 -4.69 -6.67
C VAL A 289 2.44 -3.80 -6.68
N HIS A 290 3.54 -4.32 -7.24
CA HIS A 290 4.69 -3.53 -7.66
C HIS A 290 4.53 -3.19 -9.15
N PRO A 291 4.33 -1.90 -9.50
CA PRO A 291 4.03 -1.50 -10.86
C PRO A 291 5.24 -1.52 -11.80
N GLY A 292 6.45 -1.80 -11.30
CA GLY A 292 7.69 -1.58 -12.03
C GLY A 292 8.33 -0.24 -11.67
N THR A 293 9.57 -0.02 -12.14
CA THR A 293 10.25 1.27 -11.96
C THR A 293 9.71 2.26 -12.98
N ALA A 294 8.62 2.95 -12.66
CA ALA A 294 7.99 3.88 -13.60
C ALA A 294 8.61 5.28 -13.52
N ASP A 295 8.67 5.96 -14.68
CA ASP A 295 9.02 7.39 -14.79
C ASP A 295 7.86 8.23 -14.24
N THR A 296 7.75 8.25 -12.92
CA THR A 296 6.76 9.04 -12.20
C THR A 296 7.50 10.18 -11.52
N GLY A 297 6.85 11.34 -11.41
CA GLY A 297 7.28 12.55 -10.66
C GLY A 297 8.12 12.29 -9.39
N ILE A 298 7.89 11.14 -8.75
CA ILE A 298 8.58 10.60 -7.57
C ILE A 298 10.13 10.62 -7.69
N TRP A 299 10.69 10.44 -8.89
CA TRP A 299 12.14 10.41 -9.11
C TRP A 299 12.74 11.71 -9.65
N HIS A 300 11.93 12.66 -10.10
CA HIS A 300 12.37 13.86 -10.84
C HIS A 300 13.21 14.88 -10.04
N ARG A 301 13.57 14.60 -8.78
CA ARG A 301 14.48 15.42 -7.99
C ARG A 301 15.93 14.91 -7.93
N GLN A 302 16.21 13.71 -8.47
CA GLN A 302 17.59 13.19 -8.55
C GLN A 302 18.46 13.97 -9.55
N ASP A 303 17.87 14.60 -10.56
CA ASP A 303 18.62 15.34 -11.58
C ASP A 303 19.17 16.69 -11.07
N ALA A 304 18.67 17.20 -9.94
CA ALA A 304 19.21 18.41 -9.30
C ALA A 304 20.21 18.12 -8.16
N ALA A 305 20.31 16.88 -7.69
CA ALA A 305 21.19 16.48 -6.58
C ALA A 305 22.41 15.66 -7.03
N ALA A 306 22.54 15.36 -8.33
CA ALA A 306 23.67 14.61 -8.87
C ALA A 306 24.98 15.42 -8.99
N GLU A 307 25.01 16.69 -8.57
CA GLU A 307 26.25 17.48 -8.49
C GLU A 307 26.96 17.41 -7.14
N GLU A 308 26.33 16.92 -6.06
CA GLU A 308 26.99 16.79 -4.76
C GLU A 308 26.74 15.41 -4.15
N GLY A 309 27.81 14.61 -4.11
CA GLY A 309 27.80 13.19 -3.82
C GLY A 309 27.20 12.81 -2.46
N GLY A 310 26.14 11.99 -2.50
CA GLY A 310 25.58 11.24 -1.37
C GLY A 310 25.75 9.74 -1.61
N GLY A 311 26.23 9.01 -0.60
CA GLY A 311 26.85 7.70 -0.77
C GLY A 311 25.90 6.52 -0.96
N VAL A 312 26.19 5.70 -1.96
CA VAL A 312 25.70 4.31 -2.05
C VAL A 312 26.71 3.38 -1.36
N SER A 313 26.19 2.39 -0.61
CA SER A 313 26.96 1.35 0.08
C SER A 313 28.11 0.76 -0.76
N GLY A 314 29.26 0.58 -0.12
CA GLY A 314 30.60 0.44 -0.71
C GLY A 314 30.85 -0.69 -1.70
N TRP A 315 29.89 -1.58 -1.96
CA TRP A 315 30.02 -2.59 -3.03
C TRP A 315 29.54 -2.06 -4.40
N LEU A 316 28.66 -1.06 -4.43
CA LEU A 316 28.19 -0.44 -5.69
C LEU A 316 29.20 0.57 -6.27
N LYS A 317 30.18 1.00 -5.47
CA LYS A 317 31.29 1.89 -5.88
C LYS A 317 32.26 1.29 -6.91
N ARG A 318 32.06 0.04 -7.34
CA ARG A 318 32.90 -0.62 -8.35
C ARG A 318 32.33 -0.59 -9.77
N LEU A 319 31.11 -0.08 -9.96
CA LEU A 319 30.55 0.16 -11.29
C LEU A 319 30.69 1.64 -11.65
N PRO A 320 31.19 2.00 -12.85
CA PRO A 320 31.23 3.39 -13.28
C PRO A 320 29.83 3.99 -13.19
N ASP A 321 29.70 5.19 -12.63
CA ASP A 321 28.43 5.89 -12.40
C ASP A 321 27.56 6.00 -13.68
N ARG A 322 28.21 6.03 -14.86
CA ARG A 322 27.58 5.95 -16.20
C ARG A 322 26.94 4.59 -16.51
N ALA A 323 27.50 3.50 -16.03
CA ALA A 323 26.97 2.15 -16.20
C ALA A 323 25.73 1.95 -15.31
N PHE A 324 25.75 2.47 -14.08
CA PHE A 324 24.58 2.48 -13.19
C PHE A 324 23.45 3.36 -13.72
N LYS A 325 23.73 4.60 -14.17
CA LYS A 325 22.73 5.46 -14.82
C LYS A 325 22.19 4.85 -16.13
N ARG A 326 23.03 4.19 -16.93
CA ARG A 326 22.57 3.39 -18.08
C ARG A 326 21.70 2.20 -17.65
N PHE A 327 22.06 1.46 -16.59
CA PHE A 327 21.27 0.32 -16.10
C PHE A 327 19.95 0.74 -15.46
N ALA A 328 19.94 1.85 -14.72
CA ALA A 328 18.77 2.47 -14.12
C ALA A 328 17.83 3.00 -15.21
N GLY A 329 18.34 3.73 -16.22
CA GLY A 329 17.56 4.17 -17.38
C GLY A 329 17.05 3.01 -18.25
N LEU A 330 17.76 1.88 -18.24
CA LEU A 330 17.33 0.61 -18.84
C LEU A 330 16.34 -0.17 -17.97
N SER A 331 15.83 0.37 -16.86
CA SER A 331 14.80 -0.25 -16.01
C SER A 331 13.49 0.56 -15.96
N ILE A 332 13.46 1.74 -16.57
CA ILE A 332 12.33 2.66 -16.53
C ILE A 332 11.24 2.22 -17.51
N ILE A 333 9.99 2.22 -17.05
CA ILE A 333 8.78 1.99 -17.84
C ILE A 333 7.89 3.25 -17.80
N SER A 334 6.97 3.36 -18.76
CA SER A 334 6.01 4.47 -18.74
C SER A 334 4.96 4.31 -17.63
N PRO A 335 4.33 5.39 -17.17
CA PRO A 335 3.20 5.32 -16.24
C PRO A 335 2.05 4.41 -16.71
N GLU A 336 1.76 4.39 -18.02
CA GLU A 336 0.74 3.51 -18.63
C GLU A 336 1.13 2.04 -18.45
N GLN A 337 2.41 1.72 -18.65
CA GLN A 337 2.93 0.38 -18.42
C GLN A 337 2.81 -0.02 -16.93
N GLY A 338 3.05 0.92 -16.01
CA GLY A 338 2.87 0.68 -14.58
C GLY A 338 1.41 0.49 -14.17
N ALA A 339 0.48 1.23 -14.79
CA ALA A 339 -0.95 1.15 -14.50
C ALA A 339 -1.54 -0.24 -14.73
N TYR A 340 -1.00 -1.01 -15.69
CA TYR A 340 -1.40 -2.40 -15.92
C TYR A 340 -1.33 -3.28 -14.67
N ALA A 341 -0.41 -3.00 -13.74
CA ALA A 341 -0.34 -3.74 -12.48
C ALA A 341 -1.59 -3.52 -11.62
N ILE A 342 -2.01 -2.26 -11.49
CA ILE A 342 -3.19 -1.86 -10.71
C ILE A 342 -4.46 -2.41 -11.37
N VAL A 343 -4.63 -2.15 -12.67
CA VAL A 343 -5.87 -2.51 -13.36
C VAL A 343 -6.02 -4.02 -13.47
N ASN A 344 -4.94 -4.77 -13.71
CA ASN A 344 -5.01 -6.23 -13.76
C ASN A 344 -5.43 -6.81 -12.40
N ALA A 345 -4.84 -6.36 -11.30
CA ALA A 345 -5.25 -6.83 -9.96
C ALA A 345 -6.72 -6.48 -9.65
N ALA A 346 -7.18 -5.32 -10.13
CA ALA A 346 -8.55 -4.86 -9.94
C ALA A 346 -9.60 -5.58 -10.81
N VAL A 347 -9.24 -6.14 -11.98
CA VAL A 347 -10.22 -6.71 -12.93
C VAL A 347 -9.97 -8.16 -13.32
N LYS A 348 -8.87 -8.79 -12.89
CA LYS A 348 -8.58 -10.20 -13.20
C LYS A 348 -9.70 -11.10 -12.68
N PRO A 349 -10.19 -12.07 -13.44
CA PRO A 349 -11.14 -13.06 -12.93
C PRO A 349 -10.59 -13.76 -11.68
N ARG A 350 -11.44 -14.01 -10.69
CA ARG A 350 -11.09 -14.90 -9.57
C ARG A 350 -11.27 -16.34 -10.00
N GLU A 351 -10.36 -17.22 -9.58
CA GLU A 351 -10.63 -18.66 -9.63
C GLU A 351 -11.78 -18.95 -8.67
N LYS A 352 -12.81 -19.67 -9.14
CA LYS A 352 -13.98 -19.97 -8.29
C LYS A 352 -13.53 -20.81 -7.11
N LEU A 353 -13.91 -20.36 -5.91
CA LEU A 353 -13.75 -21.09 -4.65
C LEU A 353 -14.61 -22.38 -4.73
N GLY A 354 -14.07 -23.48 -5.26
CA GLY A 354 -14.86 -24.72 -5.40
C GLY A 354 -14.28 -25.83 -6.28
N GLU A 355 -13.30 -25.58 -7.14
CA GLU A 355 -12.69 -26.63 -7.96
C GLU A 355 -11.23 -26.81 -7.52
N SER A 356 -10.98 -27.82 -6.69
CA SER A 356 -9.67 -28.22 -6.16
C SER A 356 -8.99 -27.23 -5.19
N LYS A 357 -9.38 -27.29 -3.92
CA LYS A 357 -8.49 -26.86 -2.82
C LYS A 357 -8.33 -28.01 -1.83
N THR A 358 -7.11 -28.57 -1.78
CA THR A 358 -6.61 -29.36 -0.66
C THR A 358 -6.63 -28.50 0.60
N GLU A 359 -6.94 -29.12 1.75
CA GLU A 359 -6.86 -28.49 3.08
C GLU A 359 -5.46 -27.84 3.24
N GLY A 360 -5.42 -26.50 3.35
CA GLY A 360 -4.19 -25.73 3.49
C GLY A 360 -3.96 -24.62 2.44
N SER A 361 -4.78 -24.51 1.38
CA SER A 361 -4.67 -23.37 0.46
C SER A 361 -5.42 -22.14 0.99
N GLU A 362 -4.67 -21.23 1.62
CA GLU A 362 -5.13 -19.89 2.01
C GLU A 362 -5.94 -19.25 0.86
N GLY A 363 -7.04 -18.56 1.20
CA GLY A 363 -8.08 -18.16 0.26
C GLY A 363 -7.63 -17.19 -0.84
N ASP A 364 -8.55 -16.76 -1.68
CA ASP A 364 -8.24 -15.84 -2.78
C ASP A 364 -7.92 -14.42 -2.27
N GLY A 365 -6.66 -13.98 -2.46
CA GLY A 365 -6.14 -12.66 -2.06
C GLY A 365 -4.88 -12.73 -1.17
N GLY A 366 -4.42 -11.59 -0.68
CA GLY A 366 -3.22 -11.44 0.17
C GLY A 366 -1.90 -11.55 -0.62
N LYS A 367 -1.98 -11.52 -1.95
CA LYS A 367 -0.87 -11.86 -2.85
C LYS A 367 -0.01 -10.64 -3.16
N TYR A 368 1.16 -10.91 -3.75
CA TYR A 368 2.06 -9.89 -4.26
C TYR A 368 2.30 -10.10 -5.75
N PHE A 369 2.12 -9.04 -6.54
CA PHE A 369 2.31 -9.07 -7.98
C PHE A 369 3.45 -8.16 -8.39
N ASN A 370 4.32 -8.65 -9.27
CA ASN A 370 5.28 -7.84 -10.00
C ASN A 370 4.73 -7.62 -11.40
N ARG A 371 4.36 -6.37 -11.72
CA ARG A 371 3.52 -6.04 -12.87
C ARG A 371 2.19 -6.81 -12.78
N ILE A 372 1.98 -7.82 -13.63
CA ILE A 372 0.76 -8.63 -13.68
C ILE A 372 0.97 -10.07 -13.18
N TRP A 373 2.21 -10.46 -12.87
CA TRP A 373 2.56 -11.82 -12.47
C TRP A 373 2.67 -11.94 -10.96
N GLU A 374 2.01 -12.95 -10.40
CA GLU A 374 2.17 -13.30 -8.99
C GLU A 374 3.64 -13.63 -8.71
N THR A 375 4.16 -13.10 -7.61
CA THR A 375 5.54 -13.28 -7.19
C THR A 375 5.57 -13.45 -5.68
N GLU A 376 6.42 -14.35 -5.21
CA GLU A 376 6.66 -14.54 -3.78
C GLU A 376 7.20 -13.24 -3.12
N PRO A 377 6.52 -12.71 -2.09
CA PRO A 377 6.96 -11.54 -1.32
C PRO A 377 8.05 -11.90 -0.30
N MET A 378 8.46 -10.95 0.54
CA MET A 378 9.34 -11.26 1.68
C MET A 378 8.70 -12.31 2.60
N PRO A 379 9.47 -13.29 3.15
CA PRO A 379 8.92 -14.37 3.99
C PRO A 379 8.10 -13.92 5.20
N HIS A 380 8.37 -12.71 5.70
CA HIS A 380 7.58 -12.01 6.72
C HIS A 380 6.07 -12.01 6.44
N CYS A 381 5.65 -12.00 5.17
CA CYS A 381 4.24 -11.98 4.79
C CYS A 381 3.55 -13.33 5.04
N SER A 382 4.30 -14.41 5.10
CA SER A 382 3.79 -15.77 5.37
C SER A 382 3.94 -16.19 6.83
N ASP A 383 4.52 -15.33 7.68
CA ASP A 383 4.80 -15.63 9.09
C ASP A 383 3.73 -15.04 10.01
N PRO A 384 2.89 -15.87 10.65
CA PRO A 384 1.79 -15.39 11.47
C PRO A 384 2.22 -14.47 12.63
N PRO A 385 3.29 -14.76 13.41
CA PRO A 385 3.76 -13.84 14.44
C PRO A 385 4.15 -12.46 13.90
N THR A 386 4.86 -12.40 12.77
CA THR A 386 5.22 -11.14 12.11
C THR A 386 4.00 -10.37 11.63
N ARG A 387 3.05 -11.07 10.99
CA ARG A 387 1.79 -10.48 10.53
C ARG A 387 1.00 -9.88 11.69
N GLU A 388 0.80 -10.65 12.76
CA GLU A 388 0.10 -10.19 13.97
C GLU A 388 0.81 -8.99 14.61
N PHE A 389 2.15 -8.99 14.62
CA PHE A 389 2.93 -7.86 15.14
C PHE A 389 2.66 -6.57 14.36
N VAL A 390 2.78 -6.60 13.02
CA VAL A 390 2.52 -5.42 12.18
C VAL A 390 1.08 -4.96 12.34
N TRP A 391 0.13 -5.89 12.38
CA TRP A 391 -1.28 -5.58 12.62
C TRP A 391 -1.51 -4.84 13.93
N LYS A 392 -1.02 -5.37 15.05
CA LYS A 392 -1.13 -4.73 16.37
C LYS A 392 -0.52 -3.34 16.37
N LYS A 393 0.66 -3.17 15.78
CA LYS A 393 1.35 -1.87 15.73
C LYS A 393 0.58 -0.84 14.89
N THR A 394 0.04 -1.24 13.74
CA THR A 394 -0.86 -0.37 12.97
C THR A 394 -2.05 0.08 13.82
N LEU A 395 -2.66 -0.84 14.59
CA LEU A 395 -3.81 -0.48 15.43
C LEU A 395 -3.43 0.39 16.63
N GLU A 396 -2.25 0.21 17.22
CA GLU A 396 -1.73 1.07 18.28
C GLU A 396 -1.57 2.51 17.79
N GLU A 397 -0.95 2.71 16.63
CA GLU A 397 -0.75 4.03 16.03
C GLU A 397 -2.07 4.68 15.61
N LEU A 398 -3.00 3.91 15.02
CA LEU A 398 -4.34 4.41 14.72
C LEU A 398 -5.13 4.79 15.98
N ARG A 399 -4.90 4.11 17.11
CA ARG A 399 -5.51 4.43 18.41
C ARG A 399 -4.90 5.67 19.05
N GLU A 400 -3.60 5.87 18.86
CA GLU A 400 -2.90 7.09 19.29
C GLU A 400 -3.47 8.31 18.59
N TYR A 401 -3.81 8.18 17.30
CA TYR A 401 -4.49 9.21 16.53
C TYR A 401 -5.93 9.49 17.00
N ASP A 402 -6.78 8.45 17.10
CA ASP A 402 -8.18 8.58 17.51
C ASP A 402 -8.62 7.35 18.32
N GLN A 403 -8.86 7.54 19.62
CA GLN A 403 -9.26 6.47 20.54
C GLN A 403 -10.65 5.91 20.21
N ASP A 404 -11.54 6.73 19.64
CA ASP A 404 -12.91 6.35 19.31
C ASP A 404 -13.02 5.70 17.92
N LEU A 405 -11.96 5.73 17.12
CA LEU A 405 -11.91 5.17 15.76
C LEU A 405 -12.39 3.71 15.72
N PHE A 406 -11.99 2.91 16.71
CA PHE A 406 -12.27 1.46 16.76
C PHE A 406 -13.76 1.13 16.93
N SER A 407 -14.55 2.04 17.49
CA SER A 407 -16.01 1.88 17.56
C SER A 407 -16.66 1.90 16.17
N ARG A 408 -15.94 2.43 15.17
CA ARG A 408 -16.41 2.60 13.79
C ARG A 408 -15.98 1.45 12.86
N LEU A 409 -15.11 0.55 13.34
CA LEU A 409 -14.51 -0.52 12.54
C LEU A 409 -15.24 -1.86 12.75
N PRO A 410 -15.20 -2.78 11.77
CA PRO A 410 -15.74 -4.14 11.95
C PRO A 410 -15.11 -4.87 13.15
N SER A 411 -15.87 -5.75 13.81
CA SER A 411 -15.44 -6.43 15.04
C SER A 411 -14.13 -7.22 14.90
N PHE A 412 -13.92 -7.88 13.76
CA PHE A 412 -12.70 -8.66 13.48
C PHE A 412 -11.42 -7.81 13.35
N VAL A 413 -11.57 -6.49 13.25
CA VAL A 413 -10.45 -5.56 13.22
C VAL A 413 -9.93 -5.28 14.62
N GLN A 414 -10.79 -5.35 15.64
CA GLN A 414 -10.41 -5.01 17.00
C GLN A 414 -9.39 -6.02 17.56
N PRO A 415 -8.41 -5.58 18.39
CA PRO A 415 -7.56 -6.52 19.10
C PRO A 415 -8.44 -7.43 19.98
N PRO A 416 -8.07 -8.72 20.14
CA PRO A 416 -8.78 -9.59 21.07
C PRO A 416 -8.81 -8.94 22.46
N THR A 417 -9.99 -8.96 23.07
CA THR A 417 -10.26 -8.36 24.39
C THR A 417 -9.61 -9.14 25.52
#